data_AF-A0A1E3R985-F1
#
_entry.id   AF-A0A1E3R985-F1
#
_cell.length_a   1.000
_cell.length_b   1.000
_cell.length_c   1.000
_cell.angle_alpha   90.00
_cell.angle_beta   90.00
_cell.angle_gamma   90.00
#
_symmetry.space_group_name_H-M   'P 1'
#
loop_
_entity.id
_entity.type
_entity.pdbx_description
1 polymer ?
#
loop_
_entity_poly.entity_id
_entity_poly.type
_entity_poly.pdbx_seq_one_letter_code
_entity_poly.pdbx_strand_id
1 'polypeptide(L)'
;MTSNVPEPIDESGRPVVLEPTPPGMWRALLGLAVAVLAPLFGFLVGGMFGAGTIGDTVDPMFLSLFTGIVIGGIGLLVAFAGGARWWRHLHEQDGI
;
A
#
# COMPACT_ATOMS: atom_id res chain seq x y z
N MET A 1 -16.23 -17.99 60.94
CA MET A 1 -15.18 -18.40 59.98
C MET A 1 -15.78 -18.31 58.59
N THR A 2 -15.62 -17.18 57.92
CA THR A 2 -16.06 -16.97 56.53
C THR A 2 -14.94 -17.40 55.61
N SER A 3 -15.20 -18.38 54.73
CA SER A 3 -14.23 -18.86 53.75
C SER A 3 -13.96 -17.76 52.72
N ASN A 4 -12.77 -17.17 52.74
CA ASN A 4 -12.26 -16.37 51.62
C ASN A 4 -11.93 -17.34 50.47
N VAL A 5 -12.91 -17.62 49.62
CA VAL A 5 -12.68 -18.27 48.33
C VAL A 5 -12.21 -17.17 47.38
N PRO A 6 -10.99 -17.23 46.82
CA PRO A 6 -10.56 -16.29 45.78
C PRO A 6 -11.52 -16.41 44.60
N GLU A 7 -12.07 -15.29 44.11
CA GLU A 7 -12.81 -15.32 42.85
C GLU A 7 -11.89 -15.84 41.74
N PRO A 8 -12.39 -16.76 40.88
CA PRO A 8 -11.62 -17.21 39.73
C PRO A 8 -11.34 -16.00 38.84
N ILE A 9 -10.06 -15.69 38.66
CA ILE A 9 -9.61 -14.73 37.65
C ILE A 9 -10.08 -15.22 36.29
N ASP A 10 -11.01 -14.49 35.67
CA ASP A 10 -11.45 -14.73 34.31
C ASP A 10 -10.29 -14.42 33.36
N GLU A 11 -9.53 -15.45 33.01
CA GLU A 11 -8.45 -15.39 32.01
C GLU A 11 -9.00 -15.16 30.59
N SER A 12 -10.32 -15.12 30.39
CA SER A 12 -10.91 -14.77 29.10
C SER A 12 -10.71 -13.27 28.86
N GLY A 13 -9.72 -12.94 28.03
CA GLY A 13 -9.43 -11.58 27.63
C GLY A 13 -10.63 -10.89 26.99
N ARG A 14 -10.68 -9.56 27.08
CA ARG A 14 -11.76 -8.74 26.49
C ARG A 14 -11.97 -9.13 25.02
N PRO A 15 -13.20 -9.47 24.59
CA PRO A 15 -13.46 -9.82 23.20
C PRO A 15 -13.14 -8.62 22.30
N VAL A 16 -12.25 -8.84 21.33
CA VAL A 16 -11.87 -7.86 20.29
C VAL A 16 -12.70 -8.13 19.04
N VAL A 17 -13.51 -7.15 18.63
CA VAL A 17 -14.31 -7.24 17.40
C VAL A 17 -13.55 -6.58 16.25
N LEU A 18 -13.21 -7.41 15.26
CA LEU A 18 -12.66 -7.08 13.94
C LEU A 18 -13.59 -6.21 13.08
N GLU A 19 -13.37 -4.90 12.91
CA GLU A 19 -14.06 -4.17 11.84
C GLU A 19 -13.42 -4.48 10.48
N PRO A 20 -14.21 -4.90 9.47
CA PRO A 20 -13.69 -5.16 8.13
C PRO A 20 -13.09 -3.89 7.51
N THR A 21 -11.94 -4.02 6.87
CA THR A 21 -11.35 -2.89 6.16
C THR A 21 -12.18 -2.53 4.92
N PRO A 22 -12.38 -1.23 4.63
CA PRO A 22 -13.24 -0.80 3.54
C PRO A 22 -12.81 -1.37 2.18
N PRO A 23 -13.78 -1.80 1.33
CA PRO A 23 -13.48 -2.35 0.01
C PRO A 23 -12.82 -1.29 -0.89
N GLY A 24 -11.58 -1.52 -1.28
CA GLY A 24 -10.79 -0.60 -2.11
C GLY A 24 -9.64 0.10 -1.39
N MET A 25 -9.64 0.12 -0.05
CA MET A 25 -8.59 0.76 0.75
C MET A 25 -7.21 0.15 0.46
N TRP A 26 -7.10 -1.17 0.44
CA TRP A 26 -5.83 -1.86 0.13
C TRP A 26 -5.32 -1.59 -1.27
N ARG A 27 -6.22 -1.48 -2.25
CA ARG A 27 -5.85 -1.13 -3.63
C ARG A 27 -5.36 0.30 -3.74
N ALA A 28 -6.01 1.23 -3.03
CA ALA A 28 -5.58 2.62 -2.93
C ALA A 28 -4.18 2.73 -2.30
N LEU A 29 -3.98 2.13 -1.14
CA LEU A 29 -2.72 2.18 -0.39
C LEU A 29 -1.57 1.52 -1.14
N LEU A 30 -1.75 0.28 -1.61
CA LEU A 30 -0.69 -0.43 -2.34
C LEU A 30 -0.43 0.19 -3.71
N GLY A 31 -1.47 0.63 -4.41
CA GLY A 31 -1.32 1.34 -5.68
C GLY A 31 -0.52 2.63 -5.51
N LEU A 32 -0.82 3.42 -4.48
CA LEU A 32 -0.09 4.65 -4.16
C LEU A 32 1.37 4.35 -3.77
N ALA A 33 1.59 3.34 -2.94
CA ALA A 33 2.94 2.93 -2.56
C ALA A 33 3.76 2.53 -3.79
N VAL A 34 3.20 1.74 -4.70
CA VAL A 34 3.86 1.36 -5.96
C VAL A 34 4.08 2.57 -6.86
N ALA A 35 3.11 3.48 -6.96
CA ALA A 35 3.18 4.68 -7.78
C ALA A 35 4.37 5.58 -7.42
N VAL A 36 4.70 5.67 -6.13
CA VAL A 36 5.81 6.48 -5.61
C VAL A 36 7.13 5.70 -5.59
N LEU A 37 7.09 4.46 -5.11
CA LEU A 37 8.31 3.68 -4.88
C LEU A 37 8.91 3.16 -6.19
N ALA A 38 8.10 2.74 -7.17
CA ALA A 38 8.64 2.16 -8.39
C ALA A 38 9.52 3.12 -9.21
N PRO A 39 9.16 4.41 -9.41
CA PRO A 39 10.04 5.39 -10.05
C PRO A 39 11.32 5.64 -9.25
N LEU A 40 11.22 5.76 -7.91
CA LEU A 40 12.39 5.96 -7.04
C LEU A 40 13.35 4.78 -7.11
N PHE A 41 12.84 3.55 -7.06
CA PHE A 41 13.64 2.33 -7.23
C PHE A 41 14.25 2.26 -8.63
N GLY A 42 13.48 2.59 -9.67
CA GLY A 42 13.99 2.65 -11.04
C GLY A 42 15.17 3.60 -11.17
N PHE A 43 15.07 4.80 -10.57
CA PHE A 43 16.16 5.76 -10.52
C PHE A 43 17.38 5.23 -9.75
N LEU A 44 17.17 4.72 -8.53
CA LEU A 44 18.24 4.19 -7.66
C LEU A 44 19.00 3.04 -8.32
N VAL A 45 18.28 2.07 -8.87
CA VAL A 45 18.86 0.93 -9.57
C VAL A 45 19.64 1.40 -10.80
N GLY A 46 19.11 2.34 -11.57
CA GLY A 46 19.81 2.96 -12.69
C GLY A 46 21.12 3.63 -12.27
N GLY A 47 21.08 4.38 -11.18
CA GLY A 47 22.25 5.03 -10.60
C GLY A 47 23.32 4.04 -10.12
N MET A 48 22.92 2.87 -9.61
CA MET A 48 23.84 1.80 -9.21
C MET A 48 24.59 1.19 -10.40
N PHE A 49 23.98 1.14 -11.58
CA PHE A 49 24.63 0.67 -12.81
C PHE A 49 25.56 1.71 -13.45
N GLY A 50 25.48 2.97 -13.02
CA GLY A 50 26.31 4.08 -13.50
C GLY A 50 25.73 4.76 -14.74
N ALA A 51 26.16 6.00 -14.99
CA ALA A 51 25.83 6.71 -16.23
C ALA A 51 26.47 5.97 -17.42
N GLY A 52 25.68 5.67 -18.44
CA GLY A 52 26.14 4.96 -19.64
C GLY A 52 27.45 5.54 -20.20
N THR A 53 28.29 4.67 -20.75
CA THR A 53 29.56 5.10 -21.36
C THR A 53 29.30 5.82 -22.68
N ILE A 54 30.22 6.71 -23.08
CA ILE A 54 30.14 7.42 -24.37
C ILE A 54 30.15 6.37 -25.50
N GLY A 55 28.99 6.15 -26.14
CA GLY A 55 28.79 5.13 -27.17
C GLY A 55 27.58 4.23 -26.93
N ASP A 56 27.03 4.21 -25.71
CA ASP A 56 25.78 3.49 -25.42
C ASP A 56 24.60 4.16 -26.11
N THR A 57 23.80 3.37 -26.83
CA THR A 57 22.64 3.88 -27.56
C THR A 57 21.48 4.24 -26.62
N VAL A 58 21.46 3.69 -25.41
CA VAL A 58 20.47 3.99 -24.36
C VAL A 58 21.14 3.95 -22.99
N ASP A 59 20.96 5.02 -22.20
CA ASP A 59 21.49 5.12 -20.83
C ASP A 59 20.74 4.15 -19.89
N PRO A 60 21.46 3.28 -19.13
CA PRO A 60 20.87 2.43 -18.10
C PRO A 60 19.98 3.18 -17.11
N MET A 61 20.34 4.41 -16.75
CA MET A 61 19.53 5.24 -15.85
C MET A 61 18.17 5.59 -16.45
N PHE A 62 18.14 5.86 -17.75
CA PHE A 62 16.91 6.17 -18.47
C PHE A 62 16.00 4.93 -18.53
N LEU A 63 16.55 3.76 -18.88
CA LEU A 63 15.78 2.52 -18.99
C LEU A 63 15.14 2.10 -17.67
N SER A 64 15.92 2.14 -16.59
CA SER A 64 15.44 1.74 -15.27
C SER A 64 14.41 2.73 -14.71
N LEU A 65 14.63 4.04 -14.89
CA LEU A 65 13.66 5.07 -14.51
C LEU A 65 12.37 4.94 -15.32
N PHE A 66 12.48 4.79 -16.65
CA PHE A 66 11.32 4.61 -17.53
C PHE A 66 10.49 3.40 -17.10
N THR A 67 11.14 2.27 -16.83
CA THR A 67 10.48 1.07 -16.32
C THR A 67 9.79 1.34 -14.98
N GLY A 68 10.45 2.04 -14.06
CA GLY A 68 9.89 2.46 -12.78
C GLY A 68 8.66 3.38 -12.93
N ILE A 69 8.68 4.31 -13.89
CA ILE A 69 7.55 5.20 -14.21
C ILE A 69 6.37 4.41 -14.78
N VAL A 70 6.61 3.46 -15.69
CA VAL A 70 5.54 2.64 -16.26
C VAL A 70 4.85 1.80 -15.16
N ILE A 71 5.64 1.14 -14.31
CA ILE A 71 5.12 0.39 -13.16
C ILE A 71 4.39 1.33 -12.19
N GLY A 72 4.97 2.50 -11.93
CA GLY A 72 4.35 3.51 -11.07
C GLY A 72 3.01 4.02 -11.63
N GLY A 73 2.91 4.22 -12.94
CA GLY A 73 1.68 4.59 -13.63
C GLY A 73 0.59 3.53 -13.49
N ILE A 74 0.94 2.24 -13.58
CA ILE A 74 0.00 1.14 -13.30
C ILE A 74 -0.44 1.19 -11.84
N GLY A 75 0.49 1.40 -10.89
CA GLY A 75 0.17 1.60 -9.48
C GLY A 75 -0.84 2.74 -9.26
N LEU A 76 -0.68 3.83 -10.02
CA LEU A 76 -1.54 5.00 -9.96
C LEU A 76 -2.96 4.72 -10.49
N LEU A 77 -3.09 3.94 -11.57
CA LEU A 77 -4.39 3.43 -12.05
C LEU A 77 -5.06 2.53 -11.00
N VAL A 78 -4.31 1.64 -10.36
CA VAL A 78 -4.79 0.77 -9.28
C VAL A 78 -5.24 1.61 -8.07
N ALA A 79 -4.47 2.65 -7.74
CA ALA A 79 -4.77 3.55 -6.63
C ALA A 79 -6.09 4.28 -6.85
N PHE A 80 -6.29 4.84 -8.05
CA PHE A 80 -7.55 5.50 -8.41
C PHE A 80 -8.73 4.53 -8.47
N ALA A 81 -8.56 3.33 -9.03
CA ALA A 81 -9.62 2.32 -9.03
C ALA A 81 -10.01 1.89 -7.60
N GLY A 82 -9.02 1.74 -6.71
CA GLY A 82 -9.22 1.46 -5.29
C GLY A 82 -9.93 2.60 -4.56
N GLY A 83 -9.47 3.83 -4.76
CA GLY A 83 -10.06 5.03 -4.18
C GLY A 83 -11.49 5.29 -4.67
N ALA A 84 -11.76 5.08 -5.95
CA ALA A 84 -13.11 5.21 -6.51
C ALA A 84 -14.08 4.18 -5.91
N ARG A 85 -13.61 2.94 -5.67
CA ARG A 85 -14.42 1.91 -5.00
C ARG A 85 -14.67 2.25 -3.54
N TRP A 86 -13.67 2.80 -2.85
CA TRP A 86 -13.79 3.23 -1.46
C TRP A 86 -14.76 4.42 -1.32
N TRP A 87 -14.64 5.43 -2.18
CA TRP A 87 -15.53 6.59 -2.22
C TRP A 87 -17.00 6.20 -2.41
N ARG A 88 -17.27 5.26 -3.33
CA ARG A 88 -18.63 4.73 -3.55
C ARG A 88 -19.20 4.05 -2.31
N HIS A 89 -18.37 3.31 -1.58
CA HIS A 89 -18.81 2.62 -0.36
C HIS A 89 -19.15 3.57 0.79
N LEU A 90 -18.43 4.70 0.90
CA LEU A 90 -18.71 5.73 1.90
C LEU A 90 -19.99 6.51 1.54
N HIS A 91 -20.15 6.91 0.28
CA HIS A 91 -21.34 7.65 -0.16
C HIS A 91 -22.65 6.83 -0.10
N GLU A 92 -22.59 5.50 -0.15
CA GLU A 92 -23.75 4.63 0.12
C GLU A 92 -24.19 4.63 1.58
N GLN A 93 -23.29 4.95 2.53
CA GLN A 93 -23.59 4.97 3.96
C GLN A 93 -24.17 6.32 4.42
N ASP A 94 -23.83 7.42 3.75
CA ASP A 94 -24.33 8.77 4.06
C ASP A 94 -25.76 9.04 3.52
N GLY A 95 -26.34 8.09 2.78
CA GLY A 95 -27.63 8.21 2.09
C GLY A 95 -28.86 7.67 2.85
N ILE A 96 -28.76 7.42 4.17
CA ILE A 96 -29.86 6.92 5.02
C ILE A 96 -30.17 7.92 6.13
#